data_AF-A0A1X3J4X9-F1
#
_entry.id   AF-A0A1X3J4X9-F1
#
_cell.length_a   1.000
_cell.length_b   1.000
_cell.length_c   1.000
_cell.angle_alpha   90.00
_cell.angle_beta   90.00
_cell.angle_gamma   90.00
#
_symmetry.space_group_name_H-M   'P 1'
#
loop_
_entity.id
_entity.type
_entity.pdbx_description
1 polymer ?
#
loop_
_entity_poly.entity_id
_entity_poly.type
_entity_poly.pdbx_seq_one_letter_code
_entity_poly.pdbx_strand_id
1 'polypeptide(L)'
;MSTGLRFTLEVDGLPPDAFAVVSFHLTQSLSSLFSLDLSLVSQQFLSLEFAQVLDKMAYLTIWQGDDVQRRVKGVVTWFELGEN
;
A
#
# COMPACT_ATOMS: atom_id res chain seq x y z
N MET A 1 16.59 18.67 -6.66
CA MET A 1 16.35 17.33 -6.06
C MET A 1 15.27 17.49 -5.00
N SER A 2 14.13 16.83 -5.15
CA SER A 2 13.12 16.83 -4.07
C SER A 2 13.67 16.07 -2.88
N THR A 3 13.58 16.63 -1.68
CA THR A 3 14.05 15.99 -0.43
C THR A 3 12.90 15.37 0.37
N GLY A 4 11.69 15.37 -0.20
CA GLY A 4 10.47 14.94 0.49
C GLY A 4 10.41 13.43 0.71
N LEU A 5 9.91 13.05 1.89
CA LEU A 5 9.53 11.68 2.21
C LEU A 5 8.18 11.38 1.54
N ARG A 6 8.10 10.28 0.79
CA ARG A 6 6.87 9.85 0.09
C ARG A 6 6.63 8.36 0.30
N PHE A 7 5.36 7.99 0.25
CA PHE A 7 4.90 6.60 0.36
C PHE A 7 3.94 6.31 -0.77
N THR A 8 4.15 5.19 -1.46
CA THR A 8 3.28 4.74 -2.55
C THR A 8 2.87 3.30 -2.34
N LEU A 9 1.67 2.95 -2.79
CA LEU A 9 1.17 1.59 -2.81
C LEU A 9 0.86 1.20 -4.25
N GLU A 10 1.48 0.13 -4.72
CA GLU A 10 1.14 -0.51 -5.99
C GLU A 10 0.45 -1.84 -5.69
N VAL A 11 -0.64 -2.15 -6.37
CA VAL A 11 -1.37 -3.42 -6.26
C VAL A 11 -1.46 -4.05 -7.65
N ASP A 12 -1.12 -5.33 -7.76
CA ASP A 12 -1.10 -6.04 -9.04
C ASP A 12 -2.45 -5.95 -9.77
N GLY A 13 -2.43 -5.40 -10.98
CA GLY A 13 -3.62 -5.24 -11.83
C GLY A 13 -4.38 -3.92 -11.65
N LEU A 14 -3.91 -3.04 -10.76
CA LEU A 14 -4.45 -1.69 -10.59
C LEU A 14 -3.49 -0.61 -11.12
N PRO A 15 -4.00 0.57 -11.52
CA PRO A 15 -3.17 1.72 -11.83
C PRO A 15 -2.26 2.11 -10.65
N PRO A 16 -1.02 2.61 -10.89
CA PRO A 16 -0.09 2.99 -9.82
C PRO A 16 -0.58 4.11 -8.89
N ASP A 17 -1.56 4.90 -9.34
CA ASP A 17 -2.17 6.02 -8.64
C ASP A 17 -3.57 5.69 -8.08
N ALA A 18 -3.96 4.42 -8.09
CA ALA A 18 -5.26 3.96 -7.59
C ALA A 18 -5.45 4.26 -6.09
N PHE A 19 -4.36 4.30 -5.32
CA PHE A 19 -4.38 4.59 -3.89
C PHE A 19 -3.30 5.60 -3.51
N ALA A 20 -3.67 6.55 -2.65
CA ALA A 20 -2.71 7.34 -1.89
C ALA A 20 -2.63 6.80 -0.46
N VAL A 21 -1.41 6.66 0.06
CA VAL A 21 -1.14 6.15 1.42
C VAL A 21 -1.31 7.30 2.42
N VAL A 22 -2.21 7.12 3.39
CA VAL A 22 -2.41 8.07 4.50
C VAL A 22 -1.52 7.69 5.68
N SER A 23 -1.53 6.42 6.06
CA SER A 23 -0.73 5.87 7.15
C SER A 23 -0.47 4.39 6.94
N PHE A 24 0.54 3.86 7.64
CA PHE A 24 0.83 2.44 7.66
C PHE A 24 1.43 2.02 8.99
N HIS A 25 1.23 0.76 9.36
CA HIS A 25 1.87 0.13 10.49
C HIS A 25 2.40 -1.26 10.10
N LEU A 26 3.72 -1.47 10.26
CA LEU A 26 4.36 -2.74 9.95
C LEU A 26 4.82 -3.43 11.23
N THR A 27 4.23 -4.58 11.54
CA THR A 27 4.69 -5.49 12.60
C THR A 27 5.43 -6.66 11.97
N GLN A 28 6.69 -6.89 12.38
CA GLN A 28 7.53 -7.96 11.84
C GLN A 28 8.55 -8.44 12.88
N SER A 29 8.93 -9.71 12.81
CA SER A 29 9.98 -10.30 13.64
C SER A 29 10.68 -11.43 12.89
N LEU A 30 11.84 -11.86 13.40
CA LEU A 30 12.57 -12.98 12.80
C LEU A 30 11.73 -14.27 12.94
N SER A 31 11.65 -15.05 11.86
CA SER A 31 10.96 -16.34 11.80
C SER A 31 9.45 -16.28 12.09
N SER A 32 8.80 -15.14 11.87
CA SER A 32 7.34 -15.00 11.90
C SER A 32 6.83 -14.29 10.66
N LEU A 33 5.55 -14.49 10.32
CA LEU A 33 4.90 -13.66 9.31
C LEU A 33 4.81 -12.21 9.81
N PHE A 34 4.92 -11.26 8.88
CA PHE A 34 4.65 -9.86 9.17
C PHE A 34 3.17 -9.54 8.96
N SER A 35 2.70 -8.46 9.58
CA SER A 35 1.45 -7.79 9.24
C SER A 35 1.74 -6.36 8.80
N LEU A 36 1.10 -5.92 7.73
CA LEU A 36 1.17 -4.55 7.24
C LEU A 36 -0.25 -4.00 7.12
N ASP A 37 -0.59 -3.11 8.05
CA ASP A 37 -1.86 -2.39 8.07
C ASP A 37 -1.70 -1.06 7.33
N LEU A 38 -2.66 -0.72 6.46
CA LEU A 38 -2.63 0.46 5.61
C LEU A 38 -3.94 1.23 5.73
N SER A 39 -3.86 2.56 5.88
CA SER A 39 -5.00 3.44 5.65
C SER A 39 -4.78 4.18 4.33
N LEU A 40 -5.76 4.09 3.44
CA LEU A 40 -5.65 4.52 2.05
C LEU A 40 -6.82 5.45 1.70
N VAL A 41 -6.58 6.33 0.73
CA VAL A 41 -7.65 7.05 0.03
C VAL A 41 -7.55 6.77 -1.46
N SER A 42 -8.69 6.69 -2.14
CA SER A 42 -8.77 6.47 -3.59
C SER A 42 -9.77 7.44 -4.21
N GLN A 43 -9.38 8.07 -5.32
CA GLN A 43 -10.29 8.88 -6.13
C GLN A 43 -11.17 8.00 -7.03
N GLN A 44 -10.77 6.76 -7.26
CA GLN A 44 -11.44 5.78 -8.11
C GLN A 44 -12.26 4.77 -7.30
N PHE A 45 -12.49 5.03 -6.00
CA PHE A 45 -13.17 4.11 -5.10
C PHE A 45 -14.54 3.65 -5.61
N LEU A 46 -15.32 4.53 -6.25
CA LEU A 46 -16.65 4.19 -6.77
C LEU A 46 -16.67 3.12 -7.87
N SER A 47 -15.52 2.86 -8.49
CA SER A 47 -15.35 1.84 -9.54
C SER A 47 -14.42 0.70 -9.12
N LEU A 48 -14.00 0.67 -7.86
CA LEU A 48 -13.06 -0.32 -7.35
C LEU A 48 -13.83 -1.51 -6.77
N GLU A 49 -13.66 -2.67 -7.38
CA GLU A 49 -14.23 -3.92 -6.89
C GLU A 49 -13.25 -4.61 -5.93
N PHE A 50 -13.74 -5.13 -4.81
CA PHE A 50 -12.91 -5.82 -3.81
C PHE A 50 -12.07 -6.97 -4.40
N ALA A 51 -12.63 -7.69 -5.37
CA ALA A 51 -11.96 -8.79 -6.07
C ALA A 51 -10.74 -8.34 -6.91
N GLN A 52 -10.62 -7.05 -7.20
CA GLN A 52 -9.44 -6.48 -7.85
C GLN A 52 -8.28 -6.23 -6.87
N VAL A 53 -8.55 -6.27 -5.55
CA VAL A 53 -7.57 -5.95 -4.50
C VAL A 53 -7.21 -7.18 -3.67
N LEU A 54 -8.21 -7.96 -3.23
CA LEU A 54 -7.99 -9.17 -2.43
C LEU A 54 -7.14 -10.20 -3.19
N ASP A 55 -6.29 -10.91 -2.45
CA ASP A 55 -5.36 -11.92 -2.96
C ASP A 55 -4.37 -11.44 -4.02
N LYS A 56 -4.25 -10.12 -4.24
CA LYS A 56 -3.22 -9.52 -5.09
C LYS A 56 -1.94 -9.27 -4.31
N MET A 57 -0.81 -9.28 -5.02
CA MET A 57 0.42 -8.76 -4.45
C MET A 57 0.33 -7.24 -4.35
N ALA A 58 0.80 -6.70 -3.24
CA ALA A 58 0.90 -5.27 -3.00
C ALA A 58 2.32 -4.89 -2.58
N TYR A 59 2.72 -3.67 -2.94
CA TYR A 59 4.06 -3.14 -2.74
C TYR A 59 3.97 -1.76 -2.10
N LEU A 60 4.21 -1.69 -0.79
CA LEU A 60 4.46 -0.41 -0.13
C LEU A 60 5.90 -0.01 -0.41
N THR A 61 6.10 1.14 -1.04
CA THR A 61 7.43 1.71 -1.28
C THR A 61 7.61 3.02 -0.52
N ILE A 62 8.71 3.11 0.23
CA ILE A 62 9.14 4.29 1.00
C ILE A 62 10.27 4.96 0.23
N TRP A 63 10.09 6.25 -0.06
CA TRP A 63 10.99 7.05 -0.89
C TRP A 63 11.52 8.25 -0.11
N GLN A 64 12.79 8.58 -0.30
CA GLN A 64 13.35 9.86 0.12
C GLN A 64 13.88 10.57 -1.12
N GLY A 65 13.18 11.63 -1.55
CA GLY A 65 13.38 12.15 -2.89
C GLY A 65 13.05 11.09 -3.93
N ASP A 66 13.97 10.85 -4.86
CA ASP A 66 13.80 9.87 -5.95
C ASP A 66 14.39 8.48 -5.60
N ASP A 67 15.03 8.35 -4.44
CA ASP A 67 15.67 7.12 -4.00
C ASP A 67 14.71 6.24 -3.19
N VAL A 68 14.59 4.97 -3.59
CA VAL A 68 13.88 3.94 -2.82
C VAL A 68 14.66 3.61 -1.56
N GLN A 69 14.05 3.86 -0.40
CA GLN A 69 14.63 3.53 0.90
C GLN A 69 14.24 2.13 1.36
N ARG A 70 12.99 1.73 1.10
CA ARG A 70 12.48 0.40 1.46
C ARG A 70 11.30 0.02 0.59
N ARG A 71 11.19 -1.27 0.29
CA ARG A 71 9.99 -1.87 -0.30
C ARG A 71 9.53 -3.03 0.56
N VAL A 72 8.24 -3.07 0.88
CA VAL A 72 7.59 -4.18 1.58
C VAL A 72 6.62 -4.82 0.60
N LYS A 73 6.86 -6.09 0.27
CA LYS A 73 6.01 -6.88 -0.63
C LYS A 73 5.19 -7.86 0.21
N GLY A 74 3.89 -7.89 -0.01
CA GLY A 74 2.96 -8.82 0.64
C GLY A 74 1.79 -9.18 -0.25
N VAL A 75 0.91 -10.04 0.27
CA VAL A 75 -0.39 -10.35 -0.33
C VAL A 75 -1.48 -9.65 0.48
N VAL A 76 -2.50 -9.13 -0.19
CA VAL A 76 -3.66 -8.53 0.49
C VAL A 76 -4.56 -9.64 1.01
N THR A 77 -4.58 -9.82 2.33
CA THR A 77 -5.42 -10.82 3.00
C THR A 77 -6.77 -10.27 3.47
N TRP A 78 -6.92 -8.96 3.53
CA TRP A 78 -8.13 -8.28 3.99
C TRP A 78 -8.19 -6.88 3.41
N PHE A 79 -9.40 -6.40 3.10
CA PHE A 79 -9.65 -5.09 2.55
C PHE A 79 -11.06 -4.64 2.96
N GLU A 80 -11.19 -3.41 3.46
CA GLU A 80 -12.48 -2.82 3.82
C GLU A 80 -12.57 -1.36 3.33
N LEU A 81 -13.80 -0.85 3.28
CA LEU A 81 -14.04 0.57 3.14
C LEU A 81 -14.05 1.21 4.54
N GLY A 82 -13.11 2.12 4.79
CA GLY A 82 -13.13 2.92 6.02
C GLY A 82 -14.31 3.89 6.05
N GLU A 83 -14.89 4.07 7.24
CA GLU A 83 -15.81 5.18 7.51
C GLU A 83 -14.99 6.46 7.75
N ASN A 84 -15.46 7.59 7.23
CA ASN A 84 -14.81 8.90 7.38
C ASN A 84 -15.47 9.74 8.47
#